data_AF-A0A8C6LJ39-F1
#
_entry.id   AF-A0A8C6LJ39-F1
#
_cell.length_a   1.000
_cell.length_b   1.000
_cell.length_c   1.000
_cell.angle_alpha   90.00
_cell.angle_beta   90.00
_cell.angle_gamma   90.00
#
_symmetry.space_group_name_H-M   'P 1'
#
loop_
_entity.id
_entity.type
_entity.pdbx_description
1 polymer ?
#
loop_
_entity_poly.entity_id
_entity_poly.type
_entity_poly.pdbx_seq_one_letter_code
_entity_poly.pdbx_strand_id
1 'polypeptide(L)'
;MTFREGQEFKVRVRPNSGCNRYASPKLKPADVCLPLNKTKYCLKVPSFLTFFLFLHPSDLCFGLRRSFAINIGHNPENIALHFNPRFDSNSIVCNHLSGGSWGEEHREGFLPFSRGEESKFYITLSSDHFYIRLPDGNMISFPNRLGDVKYQYFDVSGDARIVGIKIK
;
A
#
# COMPACT_ATOMS: atom_id res chain seq x y z
N MET A 1 0.18 -20.22 -5.90
CA MET A 1 1.57 -20.09 -6.41
C MET A 1 2.48 -20.69 -5.35
N THR A 2 3.48 -21.49 -5.70
CA THR A 2 4.39 -22.10 -4.72
C THR A 2 5.75 -21.44 -4.81
N PHE A 3 6.30 -21.09 -3.65
CA PHE A 3 7.61 -20.49 -3.45
C PHE A 3 8.52 -21.58 -2.91
N ARG A 4 9.62 -21.89 -3.60
CA ARG A 4 10.59 -22.91 -3.19
C ARG A 4 11.94 -22.26 -2.95
N GLU A 5 12.72 -22.90 -2.09
CA GLU A 5 14.13 -22.57 -1.91
C GLU A 5 14.85 -22.48 -3.27
N GLY A 6 15.72 -21.48 -3.40
CA GLY A 6 16.49 -21.20 -4.62
C GLY A 6 15.71 -20.48 -5.71
N GLN A 7 14.41 -20.22 -5.54
CA GLN A 7 13.62 -19.47 -6.52
C GLN A 7 13.67 -17.96 -6.25
N GLU A 8 13.79 -17.18 -7.33
CA GLU A 8 13.67 -15.73 -7.31
C GLU A 8 12.28 -15.31 -7.83
N PHE A 9 11.60 -14.47 -7.05
CA PHE A 9 10.30 -13.91 -7.35
C PHE A 9 10.46 -12.45 -7.71
N LYS A 10 10.26 -12.13 -8.99
CA LYS A 10 10.14 -10.74 -9.42
C LYS A 10 8.72 -10.27 -9.14
N VAL A 11 8.59 -9.25 -8.29
CA VAL A 11 7.32 -8.61 -7.97
C VAL A 11 7.30 -7.20 -8.57
N ARG A 12 6.24 -6.88 -9.31
CA ARG A 12 5.94 -5.53 -9.80
C ARG A 12 4.70 -5.03 -9.07
N VAL A 13 4.83 -3.94 -8.34
CA VAL A 13 3.73 -3.28 -7.63
C VAL A 13 3.59 -1.85 -8.10
N ARG A 14 2.38 -1.33 -8.00
CA ARG A 14 2.11 0.11 -8.10
C ARG A 14 1.41 0.54 -6.83
N PRO A 15 2.12 1.14 -5.86
CA PRO A 15 1.49 1.76 -4.71
C PRO A 15 0.51 2.83 -5.19
N ASN A 16 -0.62 2.95 -4.51
CA ASN A 16 -1.63 3.92 -4.93
C ASN A 16 -1.10 5.35 -4.71
N SER A 17 -1.47 6.26 -5.61
CA SER A 17 -1.02 7.67 -5.54
C SER A 17 -1.59 8.41 -4.33
N GLY A 18 -2.63 7.87 -3.68
CA GLY A 18 -3.37 8.56 -2.61
C GLY A 18 -4.15 9.79 -3.07
N CYS A 19 -3.98 10.18 -4.33
CA CYS A 19 -4.69 11.26 -5.01
C CYS A 19 -5.33 10.63 -6.22
N ASN A 20 -6.64 10.36 -6.15
CA ASN A 20 -7.40 10.23 -7.38
C ASN A 20 -7.36 11.62 -8.01
N ARG A 21 -6.65 11.75 -9.14
CA ARG A 21 -6.75 12.96 -9.98
C ARG A 21 -8.17 13.04 -10.51
N TYR A 22 -9.10 13.57 -9.73
CA TYR A 22 -10.29 14.17 -10.31
C TYR A 22 -9.84 15.54 -10.79
N ALA A 23 -9.64 15.65 -12.10
CA ALA A 23 -9.48 16.95 -12.76
C ALA A 23 -10.61 17.85 -12.26
N SER A 24 -10.25 18.99 -11.67
CA SER A 24 -11.21 20.01 -11.29
C SER A 24 -12.02 20.39 -12.53
N PRO A 25 -13.36 20.20 -12.56
CA PRO A 25 -14.14 20.95 -13.53
C PRO A 25 -13.94 22.41 -13.14
N LYS A 26 -13.49 23.25 -14.08
CA LYS A 26 -13.39 24.70 -13.87
C LYS A 26 -14.76 25.22 -13.42
N LEU A 27 -14.97 25.32 -12.11
CA LEU A 27 -16.20 25.85 -11.52
C LEU A 27 -16.13 27.37 -11.61
N LYS A 28 -17.01 27.95 -12.43
CA LYS A 28 -17.34 29.38 -12.37
C LYS A 28 -18.08 29.64 -11.04
N PRO A 29 -18.06 30.88 -10.50
CA PRO A 29 -18.79 31.20 -9.28
C PRO A 29 -20.27 30.84 -9.46
N ALA A 30 -20.81 30.00 -8.59
CA ALA A 30 -22.21 29.58 -8.65
C ALA A 30 -22.96 30.20 -7.47
N ASP A 31 -23.98 31.00 -7.77
CA ASP A 31 -25.01 31.37 -6.80
C ASP A 31 -25.68 30.07 -6.28
N VAL A 32 -25.67 29.86 -4.97
CA VAL A 32 -26.35 28.71 -4.36
C VAL A 32 -27.81 29.06 -4.17
N CYS A 33 -28.68 28.38 -4.91
CA CYS A 33 -30.12 28.54 -4.86
C CYS A 33 -30.74 27.30 -4.18
N LEU A 34 -31.31 27.46 -2.98
CA LEU A 34 -31.98 26.38 -2.26
C LEU A 34 -33.51 26.51 -2.40
N PRO A 35 -34.24 25.40 -2.61
CA PRO A 35 -35.69 25.40 -2.55
C PRO A 35 -36.16 25.24 -1.11
N LEU A 36 -36.76 26.28 -0.53
CA LEU A 36 -37.57 26.15 0.68
C LEU A 36 -39.00 26.60 0.36
N ASN A 37 -39.97 25.73 0.65
CA ASN A 37 -41.42 26.02 0.60
C ASN A 37 -41.88 26.85 -0.62
N LYS A 38 -41.63 26.31 -1.83
CA LYS A 38 -42.08 26.85 -3.14
C LYS A 38 -41.52 28.22 -3.55
N THR A 39 -40.59 28.81 -2.79
CA THR A 39 -39.89 30.04 -3.19
C THR A 39 -38.39 29.77 -3.29
N LYS A 40 -37.76 30.17 -4.41
CA LYS A 40 -36.31 30.05 -4.61
C LYS A 40 -35.62 31.25 -3.97
N TYR A 41 -34.73 31.01 -3.01
CA TYR A 41 -33.86 32.02 -2.44
C TYR A 41 -32.44 31.78 -2.94
N CYS A 42 -31.82 32.79 -3.55
CA CYS A 42 -30.42 32.76 -3.96
C CYS A 42 -29.61 33.65 -3.01
N LEU A 43 -28.67 33.04 -2.28
CA LEU A 43 -27.79 33.75 -1.35
C LEU A 43 -26.48 34.09 -2.06
N LYS A 44 -26.12 35.38 -2.08
CA LYS A 44 -24.77 35.82 -2.44
C LYS A 44 -23.84 35.51 -1.28
N VAL A 45 -23.11 34.40 -1.38
CA VAL A 45 -22.11 34.03 -0.37
C VAL A 45 -20.81 34.77 -0.69
N PRO A 46 -20.23 35.57 0.23
CA PRO A 46 -18.94 36.19 0.03
C PRO A 46 -17.87 35.11 -0.16
N SER A 47 -16.94 35.35 -1.10
CA SER A 47 -15.94 34.39 -1.57
C SER A 47 -15.11 33.69 -0.48
N PHE A 48 -14.98 34.29 0.71
CA PHE A 48 -14.26 33.72 1.85
C PHE A 48 -15.04 32.62 2.60
N LEU A 49 -16.38 32.61 2.57
CA LEU A 49 -17.19 31.60 3.26
C LEU A 49 -17.52 30.35 2.42
N THR A 50 -17.17 30.36 1.13
CA THR A 50 -17.35 29.23 0.21
C THR A 50 -16.46 28.02 0.55
N PHE A 51 -15.45 28.20 1.39
CA PHE A 51 -14.44 27.17 1.69
C PHE A 51 -14.90 26.08 2.67
N PHE A 52 -15.98 26.29 3.41
CA PHE A 52 -16.42 25.36 4.46
C PHE A 52 -17.63 24.50 4.11
N LEU A 53 -18.28 24.71 2.95
CA LEU A 53 -19.48 23.95 2.57
C LEU A 53 -19.29 22.95 1.42
N PHE A 54 -18.08 22.84 0.86
CA PHE A 54 -17.76 21.92 -0.24
C PHE A 54 -16.62 20.96 0.09
N LEU A 55 -16.56 20.45 1.32
CA LEU A 55 -15.87 19.17 1.52
C LEU A 55 -16.90 18.09 1.21
N HIS A 56 -16.94 17.66 -0.05
CA HIS A 56 -17.71 16.50 -0.44
C HIS A 56 -17.14 15.29 0.35
N PRO A 57 -17.93 14.29 0.75
CA PRO A 57 -17.42 13.09 1.41
C PRO A 57 -16.32 12.35 0.61
N SER A 58 -16.12 12.70 -0.67
CA SER A 58 -15.02 12.22 -1.50
C SER A 58 -13.72 13.06 -1.43
N ASP A 59 -13.76 14.28 -0.86
CA ASP A 59 -12.57 15.13 -0.61
C ASP A 59 -11.94 14.84 0.77
N LEU A 60 -12.68 14.12 1.61
CA LEU A 60 -12.11 13.34 2.69
C LEU A 60 -11.32 12.20 2.04
N CYS A 61 -10.01 12.37 1.89
CA CYS A 61 -9.03 11.30 1.62
C CYS A 61 -9.03 10.26 2.76
N PHE A 62 -10.19 9.65 3.02
CA PHE A 62 -10.40 8.51 3.90
C PHE A 62 -10.16 7.24 3.08
N GLY A 63 -8.91 7.11 2.60
CA GLY A 63 -8.32 5.90 2.03
C GLY A 63 -7.01 5.63 2.76
N LEU A 64 -7.13 5.37 4.05
CA LEU A 64 -6.15 5.59 5.12
C LEU A 64 -4.91 4.68 5.13
N ARG A 65 -4.75 3.78 4.16
CA ARG A 65 -3.59 2.87 4.17
C ARG A 65 -2.40 3.56 3.53
N ARG A 66 -1.46 3.99 4.35
CA ARG A 66 -0.15 4.55 3.92
C ARG A 66 0.92 3.47 3.85
N SER A 67 0.53 2.22 3.62
CA SER A 67 1.43 1.09 3.53
C SER A 67 0.78 -0.02 2.70
N PHE A 68 1.62 -0.88 2.15
CA PHE A 68 1.19 -2.14 1.55
C PHE A 68 2.06 -3.25 2.11
N ALA A 69 1.60 -4.49 2.01
CA ALA A 69 2.36 -5.65 2.42
C ALA A 69 2.31 -6.77 1.38
N ILE A 70 3.44 -7.47 1.26
CA ILE A 70 3.55 -8.74 0.58
C ILE A 70 3.69 -9.82 1.64
N ASN A 71 2.79 -10.79 1.61
CA ASN A 71 2.73 -11.90 2.54
C ASN A 71 3.10 -13.19 1.82
N ILE A 72 4.06 -13.95 2.35
CA ILE A 72 4.44 -15.29 1.89
C ILE A 72 4.39 -16.24 3.08
N GLY A 73 3.77 -17.42 2.94
CA GLY A 73 3.70 -18.39 4.02
C GLY A 73 2.96 -19.69 3.68
N HIS A 74 2.45 -20.36 4.71
CA HIS A 74 1.62 -21.56 4.55
C HIS A 74 0.15 -21.23 4.36
N ASN A 75 -0.33 -20.25 5.12
CA ASN A 75 -1.71 -19.80 5.18
C ASN A 75 -1.78 -18.41 5.85
N PRO A 76 -2.95 -17.77 5.94
CA PRO A 76 -3.10 -16.45 6.56
C PRO A 76 -2.67 -16.35 8.03
N GLU A 77 -2.59 -17.47 8.76
CA GLU A 77 -2.18 -17.53 10.17
C GLU A 77 -0.70 -17.88 10.36
N ASN A 78 -0.02 -18.29 9.29
CA ASN A 78 1.37 -18.73 9.29
C ASN A 78 2.11 -18.10 8.12
N ILE A 79 2.56 -16.85 8.32
CA ILE A 79 3.25 -16.01 7.34
C ILE A 79 4.74 -16.06 7.65
N ALA A 80 5.52 -16.63 6.73
CA ALA A 80 6.98 -16.71 6.84
C ALA A 80 7.66 -15.36 6.57
N LEU A 81 7.10 -14.56 5.65
CA LEU A 81 7.55 -13.21 5.34
C LEU A 81 6.35 -12.28 5.18
N HIS A 82 6.28 -11.28 6.05
CA HIS A 82 5.45 -10.09 5.91
C HIS A 82 6.36 -8.91 5.58
N PHE A 83 6.49 -8.58 4.29
CA PHE A 83 7.26 -7.43 3.82
C PHE A 83 6.35 -6.21 3.69
N ASN A 84 6.51 -5.21 4.53
CA ASN A 84 5.59 -4.08 4.68
C ASN A 84 6.27 -2.72 4.56
N PRO A 85 6.39 -2.18 3.34
CA PRO A 85 6.76 -0.79 3.12
C PRO A 85 5.71 0.20 3.69
N ARG A 86 6.16 1.12 4.55
CA ARG A 86 5.34 2.13 5.25
C ARG A 86 5.75 3.54 4.82
N PHE A 87 4.86 4.24 4.11
CA PHE A 87 5.08 5.59 3.56
C PHE A 87 4.96 6.70 4.61
N ASP A 88 4.30 6.46 5.73
CA ASP A 88 4.16 7.41 6.83
C ASP A 88 5.43 7.51 7.68
N SER A 89 6.10 6.38 7.91
CA SER A 89 7.35 6.32 8.66
C SER A 89 8.61 6.26 7.79
N ASN A 90 8.47 6.32 6.46
CA ASN A 90 9.57 6.18 5.50
C ASN A 90 10.47 4.97 5.80
N SER A 91 9.85 3.83 6.12
CA SER A 91 10.56 2.63 6.56
C SER A 91 9.97 1.37 5.95
N ILE A 92 10.75 0.32 5.89
CA ILE A 92 10.26 -1.02 5.59
C ILE A 92 10.25 -1.83 6.88
N VAL A 93 9.15 -2.54 7.12
CA VAL A 93 9.06 -3.51 8.23
C VAL A 93 8.94 -4.92 7.66
N CYS A 94 9.78 -5.82 8.14
CA CYS A 94 9.66 -7.25 7.89
C CYS A 94 9.25 -7.96 9.19
N ASN A 95 8.35 -8.92 9.10
CA ASN A 95 8.00 -9.77 10.25
C ASN A 95 7.53 -11.16 9.77
N HIS A 96 7.21 -12.03 10.72
CA HIS A 96 6.56 -13.32 10.52
C HIS A 96 5.33 -13.42 11.44
N LEU A 97 4.38 -14.26 11.05
CA LEU A 97 3.20 -14.62 11.82
C LEU A 97 3.23 -16.14 12.03
N SER A 98 3.07 -16.61 13.26
CA SER A 98 2.99 -18.05 13.57
C SER A 98 1.79 -18.29 14.48
N GLY A 99 0.91 -19.22 14.09
CA GLY A 99 -0.33 -19.49 14.84
C GLY A 99 -1.17 -18.23 15.10
N GLY A 100 -1.22 -17.30 14.14
CA GLY A 100 -1.96 -16.04 14.27
C GLY A 100 -1.28 -14.96 15.14
N SER A 101 -0.07 -15.19 15.63
CA SER A 101 0.68 -14.23 16.46
C SER A 101 1.89 -13.65 15.73
N TRP A 102 2.04 -12.33 15.76
CA TRP A 102 3.17 -11.63 15.16
C TRP A 102 4.43 -11.79 16.01
N GLY A 103 5.57 -11.97 15.34
CA GLY A 103 6.87 -11.97 16.02
C GLY A 103 7.49 -10.58 16.18
N GLU A 104 8.81 -10.58 16.40
CA GLU A 104 9.60 -9.34 16.49
C GLU A 104 9.80 -8.69 15.12
N GLU A 105 9.49 -7.40 15.01
CA GLU A 105 9.68 -6.64 13.78
C GLU A 105 11.17 -6.40 13.46
N HIS A 106 11.55 -6.64 12.21
CA HIS A 106 12.80 -6.16 11.62
C HIS A 106 12.50 -4.86 10.87
N ARG A 107 13.24 -3.79 11.13
CA ARG A 107 12.96 -2.45 10.59
C ARG A 107 14.15 -1.89 9.82
N GLU A 108 13.87 -1.38 8.63
CA GLU A 108 14.84 -0.68 7.79
C GLU A 108 14.47 0.80 7.68
N GLY A 109 15.42 1.69 7.92
CA GLY A 109 15.24 3.15 7.95
C GLY A 109 15.20 3.82 6.58
N PHE A 110 14.87 3.08 5.52
CA PHE A 110 14.80 3.58 4.14
C PHE A 110 13.56 3.05 3.43
N LEU A 111 13.14 3.74 2.36
CA LEU A 111 11.95 3.39 1.59
C LEU A 111 12.10 3.75 0.09
N PRO A 112 12.65 2.86 -0.75
CA PRO A 112 12.79 3.06 -2.19
C PRO A 112 11.50 2.75 -2.96
N PHE A 113 10.36 3.23 -2.46
CA PHE A 113 9.06 3.10 -3.12
C PHE A 113 8.40 4.47 -3.23
N SER A 114 7.85 4.76 -4.41
CA SER A 114 7.12 6.01 -4.68
C SER A 114 5.64 5.71 -4.90
N ARG A 115 4.77 6.56 -4.33
CA ARG A 115 3.31 6.44 -4.54
C ARG A 115 2.95 6.77 -5.97
N GLY A 116 2.06 5.98 -6.57
CA GLY A 116 1.58 6.17 -7.94
C GLY A 116 2.54 5.71 -9.03
N GLU A 117 3.77 5.35 -8.69
CA GLU A 117 4.79 4.85 -9.61
C GLU A 117 4.88 3.33 -9.55
N GLU A 118 5.23 2.73 -10.67
CA GLU A 118 5.47 1.29 -10.68
C GLU A 118 6.88 1.00 -10.16
N SER A 119 6.98 0.08 -9.20
CA SER A 119 8.25 -0.36 -8.64
C SER A 119 8.42 -1.87 -8.81
N LYS A 120 9.67 -2.28 -8.95
CA LYS A 120 10.05 -3.68 -9.17
C LYS A 120 11.12 -4.06 -8.16
N PHE A 121 10.92 -5.19 -7.51
CA PHE A 121 11.86 -5.78 -6.57
C PHE A 121 11.84 -7.30 -6.69
N TYR A 122 12.78 -7.95 -6.01
CA TYR A 122 12.95 -9.40 -6.06
C TYR A 122 12.98 -9.97 -4.67
N ILE A 123 12.37 -11.13 -4.47
CA ILE A 123 12.44 -11.91 -3.23
C ILE A 123 13.07 -13.25 -3.60
N THR A 124 14.06 -13.70 -2.84
CA THR A 124 14.65 -15.03 -2.97
C THR A 124 14.51 -15.77 -1.64
N LEU A 125 13.99 -17.00 -1.70
CA LEU A 125 13.90 -17.87 -0.52
C LEU A 125 15.15 -18.76 -0.45
N SER A 126 15.85 -18.69 0.68
CA SER A 126 16.84 -19.65 1.14
C SER A 126 16.24 -20.46 2.30
N SER A 127 16.84 -21.59 2.66
CA SER A 127 16.44 -22.37 3.84
C SER A 127 16.43 -21.53 5.12
N ASP A 128 17.34 -20.57 5.24
CA ASP A 128 17.58 -19.78 6.45
C ASP A 128 17.08 -18.33 6.36
N HIS A 129 16.91 -17.76 5.15
CA HIS A 129 16.62 -16.34 4.95
C HIS A 129 15.73 -16.07 3.73
N PHE A 130 15.02 -14.95 3.81
CA PHE A 130 14.47 -14.22 2.67
C PHE A 130 15.41 -13.07 2.30
N TYR A 131 15.88 -13.07 1.06
CA TYR A 131 16.67 -11.98 0.50
C TYR A 131 15.79 -11.11 -0.40
N ILE A 132 15.66 -9.82 -0.07
CA ILE A 132 14.78 -8.90 -0.78
C ILE A 132 15.63 -7.81 -1.43
N ARG A 133 15.76 -7.87 -2.76
CA ARG A 133 16.47 -6.87 -3.55
C ARG A 133 15.52 -5.78 -4.00
N LEU A 134 15.70 -4.59 -3.46
CA LEU A 134 14.85 -3.42 -3.64
C LEU A 134 15.10 -2.69 -4.96
N PRO A 135 14.21 -1.76 -5.36
CA PRO A 135 14.32 -1.04 -6.64
C PRO A 135 15.62 -0.25 -6.81
N ASP A 136 16.17 0.28 -5.72
CA ASP A 136 17.42 1.05 -5.66
C ASP A 136 18.68 0.16 -5.60
N GLY A 137 18.51 -1.17 -5.52
CA GLY A 137 19.59 -2.14 -5.42
C GLY A 137 19.96 -2.54 -3.99
N ASN A 138 19.40 -1.90 -2.96
CA ASN A 138 19.60 -2.31 -1.58
C ASN A 138 19.05 -3.73 -1.33
N MET A 139 19.68 -4.45 -0.41
CA MET A 139 19.31 -5.81 -0.05
C MET A 139 18.86 -5.85 1.41
N ILE A 140 17.67 -6.39 1.66
CA ILE A 140 17.22 -6.75 3.01
C ILE A 140 17.42 -8.25 3.18
N SER A 141 18.04 -8.65 4.29
CA SER A 141 18.11 -10.04 4.74
C SER A 141 17.17 -10.22 5.92
N PHE A 142 16.13 -11.04 5.76
CA PHE A 142 15.17 -11.35 6.82
C PHE A 142 15.20 -12.85 7.13
N PRO A 143 15.38 -13.29 8.40
CA PRO A 143 15.43 -14.71 8.72
C PRO A 143 14.14 -15.46 8.35
N ASN A 144 14.29 -16.66 7.77
CA ASN A 144 13.18 -17.58 7.51
C ASN A 144 12.75 -18.25 8.82
N ARG A 145 12.05 -17.51 9.68
CA ARG A 145 11.74 -17.93 11.06
C ARG A 145 10.80 -19.14 11.16
N LEU A 146 10.02 -19.44 10.11
CA LEU A 146 9.24 -20.68 10.04
C LEU A 146 10.07 -21.88 9.58
N GLY A 147 11.25 -21.66 9.02
CA GLY A 147 12.26 -22.70 8.75
C GLY A 147 11.93 -23.68 7.61
N ASP A 148 10.88 -23.43 6.83
CA ASP A 148 10.49 -24.31 5.73
C ASP A 148 11.17 -23.94 4.40
N VAL A 149 11.37 -24.94 3.56
CA VAL A 149 11.97 -24.80 2.21
C VAL A 149 10.95 -24.46 1.13
N LYS A 150 9.66 -24.42 1.48
CA LYS A 150 8.59 -24.06 0.54
C LYS A 150 7.38 -23.43 1.25
N TYR A 151 6.73 -22.51 0.54
CA TYR A 151 5.53 -21.80 0.95
C TYR A 151 4.52 -21.76 -0.20
N GLN A 152 3.23 -21.76 0.09
CA GLN A 152 2.16 -21.89 -0.93
C GLN A 152 1.12 -20.77 -0.86
N TYR A 153 1.18 -19.96 0.20
CA TYR A 153 0.37 -18.79 0.40
C TYR A 153 1.12 -17.55 -0.08
N PHE A 154 0.42 -16.73 -0.86
CA PHE A 154 0.86 -15.41 -1.28
C PHE A 154 -0.33 -14.47 -1.25
N ASP A 155 -0.14 -13.33 -0.60
CA ASP A 155 -1.16 -12.29 -0.49
C ASP A 155 -0.54 -10.91 -0.61
N VAL A 156 -1.31 -9.97 -1.16
CA VAL A 156 -0.98 -8.56 -1.15
C VAL A 156 -2.10 -7.80 -0.48
N SER A 157 -1.74 -7.10 0.58
CA SER A 157 -2.66 -6.31 1.36
C SER A 157 -2.24 -4.85 1.40
N GLY A 158 -3.19 -3.96 1.68
CA GLY A 158 -2.93 -2.52 1.77
C GLY A 158 -2.96 -1.78 0.43
N ASP A 159 -2.30 -0.62 0.39
CA ASP A 159 -2.48 0.40 -0.64
C ASP A 159 -1.54 0.24 -1.83
N ALA A 160 -1.52 -0.96 -2.43
CA ALA A 160 -0.80 -1.22 -3.67
C ALA A 160 -1.54 -2.22 -4.55
N ARG A 161 -1.39 -2.07 -5.87
CA ARG A 161 -1.85 -3.04 -6.86
C ARG A 161 -0.68 -3.88 -7.37
N ILE A 162 -0.86 -5.19 -7.44
CA ILE A 162 0.05 -6.08 -8.17
C ILE A 162 -0.08 -5.80 -9.67
N VAL A 163 1.03 -5.45 -10.31
CA VAL A 163 1.13 -5.30 -11.76
C VAL A 163 1.56 -6.62 -12.40
N GLY A 164 2.40 -7.39 -11.72
CA GLY A 164 2.78 -8.72 -12.19
C GLY A 164 3.75 -9.43 -11.26
N ILE A 165 3.70 -10.75 -11.29
CA ILE A 165 4.59 -11.63 -10.56
C ILE A 165 5.21 -12.59 -11.58
N LYS A 166 6.54 -12.74 -11.54
CA LYS A 166 7.26 -13.71 -12.36
C LYS A 166 8.20 -14.51 -11.47
N ILE A 167 8.05 -15.83 -11.49
CA ILE A 167 8.98 -16.77 -10.89
C ILE A 167 10.09 -17.05 -11.90
N LYS A 168 11.34 -17.05 -11.45
CA LYS A 168 12.49 -17.51 -12.21
C LYS A 168 12.99 -18.83 -11.68
#